data_AF-A0A2T4BDN1-F1
#
_entry.id   AF-A0A2T4BDN1-F1
#
_cell.length_a   1.000
_cell.length_b   1.000
_cell.length_c   1.000
_cell.angle_alpha   90.00
_cell.angle_beta   90.00
_cell.angle_gamma   90.00
#
_symmetry.space_group_name_H-M   'P 1'
#
loop_
_entity.id
_entity.type
_entity.pdbx_description
1 polymer ?
#
loop_
_entity_poly.entity_id
_entity_poly.type
_entity_poly.pdbx_seq_one_letter_code
_entity_poly.pdbx_strand_id
1 'polypeptide(L)'
;MGTKRQFDEVEESQGASRGHAAAGKRHKSYNGRKRPAQEDSGAKKRIRAIERSLRKNQDMPANVRIELERELAAQKQILEDKAYRRKRSAMISKYHHVRFFERKKAERLVNQLKRKLEQESDAAEAEKIRHDLHIAEVDEAYTRYFPHIETYVGLYAAAAKKPAEEETEESKKAAAKAALEAERPPMWKVIEKALAEGPAALEKIRDRRS
;
A
#
# COMPACT_ATOMS: atom_id res chain seq x y z
N MET A 1 -48.16 -2.27 18.26
CA MET A 1 -49.16 -3.36 18.28
C MET A 1 -48.95 -4.22 17.03
N GLY A 2 -47.97 -5.13 17.06
CA GLY A 2 -47.66 -6.02 15.93
C GLY A 2 -48.43 -7.33 16.10
N THR A 3 -49.29 -7.64 15.13
CA THR A 3 -50.24 -8.77 15.15
C THR A 3 -49.52 -10.11 14.95
N LYS A 4 -49.77 -11.04 15.87
CA LYS A 4 -49.41 -12.46 15.82
C LYS A 4 -50.05 -13.12 14.59
N ARG A 5 -49.26 -13.86 13.79
CA ARG A 5 -49.78 -14.88 12.88
C ARG A 5 -49.75 -16.24 13.59
N GLN A 6 -50.88 -16.94 13.50
CA GLN A 6 -51.17 -18.22 14.13
C GLN A 6 -50.40 -19.36 13.46
N PHE A 7 -49.96 -20.32 14.27
CA PHE A 7 -49.33 -21.56 13.83
C PHE A 7 -50.39 -22.66 13.94
N ASP A 8 -50.74 -23.24 12.79
CA ASP A 8 -51.72 -24.31 12.64
C ASP A 8 -51.17 -25.66 13.09
N GLU A 9 -52.10 -26.55 13.45
CA GLU A 9 -51.94 -27.87 14.05
C GLU A 9 -51.01 -28.82 13.27
N VAL A 10 -50.16 -29.56 13.99
CA VAL A 10 -49.83 -30.95 13.61
C VAL A 10 -49.77 -31.82 14.87
N GLU A 11 -50.61 -32.84 14.81
CA GLU A 11 -50.96 -33.88 15.77
C GLU A 11 -49.78 -34.65 16.40
N GLU A 12 -50.03 -35.09 17.62
CA GLU A 12 -49.20 -35.94 18.47
C GLU A 12 -49.32 -37.42 18.07
N SER A 13 -48.20 -38.15 17.97
CA SER A 13 -48.23 -39.58 18.34
C SER A 13 -46.87 -40.04 18.88
N GLN A 14 -46.94 -40.64 20.07
CA GLN A 14 -45.85 -41.23 20.81
C GLN A 14 -45.53 -42.64 20.29
N GLY A 15 -44.26 -43.02 20.30
CA GLY A 15 -43.83 -44.39 20.06
C GLY A 15 -42.39 -44.62 20.48
N ALA A 16 -42.17 -45.06 21.72
CA ALA A 16 -40.86 -45.42 22.25
C ALA A 16 -40.43 -46.82 21.74
N SER A 17 -39.18 -46.95 21.31
CA SER A 17 -38.48 -48.24 21.22
C SER A 17 -36.96 -48.02 21.29
N ARG A 18 -36.35 -48.62 22.32
CA ARG A 18 -34.89 -48.70 22.54
C ARG A 18 -34.34 -49.90 21.75
N GLY A 19 -33.26 -49.71 20.98
CA GLY A 19 -32.55 -50.82 20.34
C GLY A 19 -31.23 -50.43 19.65
N HIS A 20 -30.13 -50.77 20.31
CA HIS A 20 -28.76 -51.06 19.84
C HIS A 20 -28.21 -50.53 18.49
N ALA A 21 -27.14 -49.72 18.64
CA ALA A 21 -25.84 -49.78 17.95
C ALA A 21 -25.79 -50.02 16.42
N ALA A 22 -25.52 -48.94 15.68
CA ALA A 22 -24.57 -48.99 14.56
C ALA A 22 -23.76 -47.69 14.56
N ALA A 23 -22.47 -47.81 14.88
CA ALA A 23 -21.51 -46.72 14.86
C ALA A 23 -21.28 -46.25 13.42
N GLY A 24 -22.14 -45.36 12.93
CA GLY A 24 -21.89 -44.60 11.73
C GLY A 24 -20.69 -43.68 11.99
N LYS A 25 -19.51 -44.08 11.50
CA LYS A 25 -18.33 -43.21 11.44
C LYS A 25 -18.72 -41.96 10.67
N ARG A 26 -19.08 -40.90 11.40
CA ARG A 26 -19.21 -39.55 10.84
C ARG A 26 -17.81 -39.17 10.39
N HIS A 27 -17.48 -39.43 9.13
CA HIS A 27 -16.33 -38.83 8.48
C HIS A 27 -16.55 -37.33 8.57
N LYS A 28 -15.90 -36.70 9.55
CA LYS A 28 -15.85 -35.26 9.67
C LYS A 28 -15.06 -34.82 8.47
N SER A 29 -15.75 -34.47 7.37
CA SER A 29 -15.09 -33.91 6.20
C SER A 29 -14.43 -32.65 6.71
N TYR A 30 -13.11 -32.73 6.86
CA TYR A 30 -12.31 -31.56 7.09
C TYR A 30 -12.35 -30.81 5.76
N ASN A 31 -13.43 -30.06 5.54
CA ASN A 31 -13.46 -28.93 4.63
C ASN A 31 -12.55 -27.86 5.24
N GLY A 32 -11.27 -28.21 5.44
CA GLY A 32 -10.22 -27.26 5.66
C GLY A 32 -10.28 -26.35 4.45
N ARG A 33 -10.63 -25.08 4.69
CA ARG A 33 -10.56 -24.01 3.70
C ARG A 33 -9.32 -24.28 2.86
N LYS A 34 -9.51 -24.63 1.58
CA LYS A 34 -8.39 -24.80 0.64
C LYS A 34 -7.63 -23.49 0.71
N ARG A 35 -6.50 -23.48 1.43
CA ARG A 35 -5.63 -22.32 1.48
C ARG A 35 -5.27 -22.04 0.03
N PRO A 36 -5.44 -20.81 -0.47
CA PRO A 36 -5.09 -20.49 -1.84
C PRO A 36 -3.66 -20.98 -2.05
N ALA A 37 -3.45 -21.76 -3.12
CA ALA A 37 -2.14 -22.31 -3.42
C ALA A 37 -1.14 -21.15 -3.38
N GLN A 38 -0.17 -21.22 -2.48
CA GLN A 38 0.79 -20.14 -2.32
C GLN A 38 1.49 -19.96 -3.67
N GLU A 39 1.35 -18.80 -4.32
CA GLU A 39 1.85 -18.52 -5.67
C GLU A 39 3.38 -18.70 -5.82
N ASP A 40 4.10 -18.75 -4.69
CA ASP A 40 5.55 -19.01 -4.65
C ASP A 40 5.91 -20.49 -4.50
N SER A 41 4.93 -21.34 -4.23
CA SER A 41 5.18 -22.72 -3.81
C SER A 41 5.92 -23.52 -4.89
N GLY A 42 5.72 -23.20 -6.18
CA GLY A 42 6.47 -23.79 -7.29
C GLY A 42 7.96 -23.44 -7.27
N ALA A 43 8.29 -22.15 -7.28
CA ALA A 43 9.69 -21.67 -7.27
C ALA A 43 10.45 -22.15 -6.03
N LYS A 44 9.83 -22.06 -4.84
CA LYS A 44 10.43 -22.56 -3.58
C LYS A 44 10.67 -24.06 -3.60
N LYS A 45 9.76 -24.85 -4.20
CA LYS A 45 9.95 -26.29 -4.37
C LYS A 45 11.12 -26.58 -5.33
N ARG A 46 11.20 -25.86 -6.45
CA ARG A 46 12.27 -26.03 -7.44
C ARG A 46 13.64 -25.68 -6.88
N ILE A 47 13.79 -24.54 -6.18
CA ILE A 47 15.03 -24.16 -5.48
C ILE A 47 15.49 -25.29 -4.55
N ARG A 48 14.60 -25.76 -3.66
CA ARG A 48 14.96 -26.84 -2.72
C ARG A 48 15.29 -28.15 -3.42
N ALA A 49 14.65 -28.45 -4.56
CA ALA A 49 14.96 -29.65 -5.34
C ALA A 49 16.35 -29.56 -5.97
N ILE A 50 16.70 -28.42 -6.57
CA ILE A 50 18.02 -28.17 -7.15
C ILE A 50 19.11 -28.17 -6.06
N GLU A 51 18.89 -27.47 -4.95
CA GLU A 51 19.83 -27.44 -3.82
C GLU A 51 20.08 -28.85 -3.25
N ARG A 52 19.04 -29.67 -3.14
CA ARG A 52 19.21 -31.08 -2.73
C ARG A 52 19.95 -31.91 -3.79
N SER A 53 19.67 -31.69 -5.07
CA SER A 53 20.36 -32.38 -6.18
C SER A 53 21.85 -32.08 -6.16
N LEU A 54 22.23 -30.80 -6.06
CA LEU A 54 23.61 -30.34 -5.99
C LEU A 54 24.35 -30.86 -4.75
N ARG A 55 23.66 -30.97 -3.60
CA ARG A 55 24.26 -31.53 -2.38
C ARG A 55 24.45 -33.04 -2.43
N LYS A 56 23.51 -33.77 -3.02
CA LYS A 56 23.49 -35.25 -3.02
C LYS A 56 24.39 -35.84 -4.11
N ASN A 57 24.47 -35.19 -5.27
CA ASN A 57 25.15 -35.74 -6.45
C ASN A 57 26.42 -34.93 -6.74
N GLN A 58 27.49 -35.20 -5.99
CA GLN A 58 28.77 -34.50 -6.18
C GLN A 58 29.54 -34.97 -7.43
N ASP A 59 29.34 -36.21 -7.89
CA ASP A 59 29.97 -36.75 -9.11
C ASP A 59 29.23 -36.40 -10.42
N MET A 60 28.48 -35.30 -10.43
CA MET A 60 27.75 -34.86 -11.61
C MET A 60 28.67 -34.23 -12.67
N PRO A 61 28.44 -34.48 -13.98
CA PRO A 61 29.18 -33.80 -15.04
C PRO A 61 29.12 -32.27 -14.91
N ALA A 62 30.24 -31.60 -15.20
CA ALA A 62 30.38 -30.15 -15.03
C ALA A 62 29.28 -29.35 -15.75
N ASN A 63 28.91 -29.74 -16.97
CA ASN A 63 27.85 -29.07 -17.74
C ASN A 63 26.51 -29.06 -17.00
N VAL A 64 26.10 -30.20 -16.45
CA VAL A 64 24.81 -30.33 -15.74
C VAL A 64 24.85 -29.55 -14.42
N ARG A 65 26.00 -29.52 -13.74
CA ARG A 65 26.17 -28.70 -12.52
C ARG A 65 25.98 -27.21 -12.83
N ILE A 66 26.64 -26.71 -13.88
CA ILE A 66 26.54 -25.30 -14.31
C ILE A 66 25.09 -24.94 -14.67
N GLU A 67 24.38 -25.82 -15.38
CA GLU A 67 22.96 -25.62 -15.71
C GLU A 67 22.08 -25.52 -14.47
N LEU A 68 22.27 -26.42 -13.50
CA LEU A 68 21.53 -26.41 -12.24
C LEU A 68 21.83 -25.16 -11.40
N GLU A 69 23.08 -24.71 -11.35
CA GLU A 69 23.47 -23.49 -10.65
C GLU A 69 22.86 -22.24 -11.31
N ARG A 70 22.88 -22.17 -12.64
CA ARG A 70 22.22 -21.11 -13.41
C ARG A 70 20.71 -21.10 -13.17
N GLU A 71 20.09 -22.27 -13.18
CA GLU A 71 18.66 -22.39 -12.90
C GLU A 71 18.33 -21.97 -11.46
N LEU A 72 19.14 -22.40 -10.49
CA LEU A 72 18.98 -22.01 -9.09
C LEU A 72 19.05 -20.49 -8.92
N ALA A 73 20.02 -19.83 -9.57
CA ALA A 73 20.14 -18.37 -9.55
C ALA A 73 18.87 -17.72 -10.14
N ALA A 74 18.39 -18.19 -11.29
CA ALA A 74 17.18 -17.67 -11.91
C ALA A 74 15.94 -17.84 -11.01
N GLN A 75 15.76 -19.02 -10.39
CA GLN A 75 14.64 -19.27 -9.48
C GLN A 75 14.70 -18.40 -8.21
N LYS A 76 15.90 -18.14 -7.67
CA LYS A 76 16.11 -17.23 -6.54
C LYS A 76 15.72 -15.80 -6.90
N GLN A 77 16.14 -15.30 -8.07
CA GLN A 77 15.77 -13.98 -8.57
C GLN A 77 14.24 -13.83 -8.71
N ILE A 78 13.56 -14.83 -9.28
CA ILE A 78 12.09 -14.83 -9.37
C ILE A 78 11.43 -14.73 -7.99
N LEU A 79 11.97 -15.43 -6.99
CA LEU A 79 11.44 -15.40 -5.62
C LEU A 79 11.63 -14.02 -4.99
N GLU A 80 12.82 -13.43 -5.14
CA GLU A 80 13.15 -12.08 -4.65
C GLU A 80 12.23 -11.02 -5.28
N ASP A 81 12.00 -11.09 -6.59
CA ASP A 81 11.11 -10.18 -7.30
C ASP A 81 9.66 -10.32 -6.85
N LYS A 82 9.19 -11.55 -6.61
CA LYS A 82 7.85 -11.79 -6.03
C LYS A 82 7.75 -11.21 -4.62
N ALA A 83 8.76 -11.40 -3.79
CA ALA A 83 8.82 -10.83 -2.45
C ALA A 83 8.80 -9.29 -2.49
N TYR A 84 9.58 -8.71 -3.40
CA TYR A 84 9.62 -7.27 -3.67
C TYR A 84 8.24 -6.73 -4.08
N ARG A 85 7.58 -7.36 -5.06
CA ARG A 85 6.23 -6.95 -5.52
C ARG A 85 5.20 -6.99 -4.40
N ARG A 86 5.27 -7.98 -3.52
CA ARG A 86 4.39 -8.06 -2.34
C ARG A 86 4.67 -6.95 -1.33
N LYS A 87 5.96 -6.73 -0.99
CA LYS A 87 6.35 -5.62 -0.09
C LYS A 87 5.90 -4.28 -0.66
N ARG A 88 6.15 -4.04 -1.95
CA ARG A 88 5.71 -2.83 -2.66
C ARG A 88 4.20 -2.65 -2.58
N SER A 89 3.42 -3.67 -2.93
CA SER A 89 1.96 -3.59 -2.90
C SER A 89 1.43 -3.35 -1.49
N ALA A 90 1.98 -4.02 -0.48
CA ALA A 90 1.61 -3.81 0.92
C ALA A 90 1.91 -2.38 1.40
N MET A 91 3.08 -1.84 1.04
CA MET A 91 3.47 -0.48 1.42
C MET A 91 2.64 0.59 0.71
N ILE A 92 2.34 0.40 -0.58
CA ILE A 92 1.42 1.26 -1.33
C ILE A 92 0.06 1.28 -0.63
N SER A 93 -0.54 0.11 -0.35
CA SER A 93 -1.83 0.04 0.32
C SER A 93 -1.81 0.67 1.71
N LYS A 94 -0.74 0.45 2.49
CA LYS A 94 -0.59 1.00 3.85
C LYS A 94 -0.63 2.54 3.87
N TYR A 95 0.05 3.19 2.93
CA TYR A 95 0.16 4.66 2.90
C TYR A 95 -0.75 5.33 1.87
N HIS A 96 -1.50 4.57 1.08
CA HIS A 96 -2.36 5.08 0.01
C HIS A 96 -3.30 6.17 0.51
N HIS A 97 -4.00 5.92 1.62
CA HIS A 97 -4.99 6.84 2.16
C HIS A 97 -4.35 8.15 2.64
N VAL A 98 -3.30 8.08 3.44
CA VAL A 98 -2.57 9.26 3.94
C VAL A 98 -2.02 10.08 2.77
N ARG A 99 -1.34 9.44 1.82
CA ARG A 99 -0.80 10.10 0.62
C ARG A 99 -1.91 10.70 -0.25
N PHE A 100 -3.08 10.07 -0.32
CA PHE A 100 -4.23 10.58 -1.07
C PHE A 100 -4.76 11.89 -0.47
N PHE A 101 -4.96 11.96 0.85
CA PHE A 101 -5.42 13.20 1.48
C PHE A 101 -4.40 14.32 1.41
N GLU A 102 -3.13 14.02 1.66
CA GLU A 102 -2.08 15.02 1.56
C GLU A 102 -1.94 15.53 0.12
N ARG A 103 -2.05 14.65 -0.88
CA ARG A 103 -2.09 15.05 -2.30
C ARG A 103 -3.28 15.97 -2.58
N LYS A 104 -4.47 15.61 -2.12
CA LYS A 104 -5.68 16.42 -2.32
C LYS A 104 -5.58 17.78 -1.62
N LYS A 105 -4.92 17.83 -0.46
CA LYS A 105 -4.65 19.08 0.27
C LYS A 105 -3.66 19.96 -0.50
N ALA A 106 -2.55 19.40 -0.97
CA ALA A 106 -1.58 20.12 -1.80
C ALA A 106 -2.21 20.61 -3.12
N GLU A 107 -2.94 19.76 -3.84
CA GLU A 107 -3.66 20.11 -5.08
C GLU A 107 -4.65 21.26 -4.87
N ARG A 108 -5.41 21.25 -3.76
CA ARG A 108 -6.29 22.36 -3.40
C ARG A 108 -5.51 23.65 -3.16
N LEU A 109 -4.39 23.56 -2.44
CA LEU A 109 -3.55 24.71 -2.10
C LEU A 109 -2.92 25.32 -3.36
N VAL A 110 -2.39 24.49 -4.27
CA VAL A 110 -1.91 24.90 -5.60
C VAL A 110 -3.01 25.66 -6.36
N ASN A 111 -4.22 25.09 -6.44
CA ASN A 111 -5.34 25.73 -7.15
C ASN A 111 -5.76 27.06 -6.51
N GLN A 112 -5.75 27.15 -5.17
CA GLN A 112 -6.05 28.39 -4.45
C GLN A 112 -4.98 29.46 -4.69
N LEU A 113 -3.70 29.10 -4.66
CA LEU A 113 -2.60 30.04 -4.89
C LEU A 113 -2.53 30.50 -6.34
N LYS A 114 -2.80 29.63 -7.32
CA LYS A 114 -2.92 30.02 -8.74
C LYS A 114 -4.00 31.08 -8.95
N ARG A 115 -5.20 30.85 -8.39
CA ARG A 115 -6.30 31.83 -8.46
C ARG A 115 -5.96 33.16 -7.77
N LYS A 116 -5.27 33.12 -6.63
CA LYS A 116 -4.82 34.35 -5.95
C LYS A 116 -3.80 35.10 -6.78
N LEU A 117 -2.85 34.40 -7.39
CA LEU A 117 -1.84 35.00 -8.25
C LEU A 117 -2.43 35.69 -9.48
N GLU A 118 -3.53 35.15 -10.04
CA GLU A 118 -4.27 35.78 -11.15
C GLU A 118 -5.01 37.06 -10.75
N GLN A 119 -5.42 37.18 -9.48
CA GLN A 119 -6.17 38.31 -8.95
C GLN A 119 -5.25 39.38 -8.33
N GLU A 120 -4.00 39.03 -8.03
CA GLU A 120 -3.06 39.91 -7.35
C GLU A 120 -2.49 40.95 -8.30
N SER A 121 -2.51 42.21 -7.87
CA SER A 121 -2.02 43.34 -8.66
C SER A 121 -0.69 43.87 -8.15
N ASP A 122 -0.37 43.63 -6.87
CA ASP A 122 0.90 44.03 -6.28
C ASP A 122 2.02 43.03 -6.63
N ALA A 123 3.14 43.57 -7.10
CA ALA A 123 4.30 42.77 -7.49
C ALA A 123 4.95 42.08 -6.28
N ALA A 124 5.02 42.74 -5.12
CA ALA A 124 5.66 42.18 -3.94
C ALA A 124 4.83 41.04 -3.32
N GLU A 125 3.50 41.18 -3.28
CA GLU A 125 2.61 40.08 -2.88
C GLU A 125 2.57 38.94 -3.90
N ALA A 126 2.61 39.25 -5.20
CA ALA A 126 2.69 38.24 -6.25
C ALA A 126 3.95 37.36 -6.14
N GLU A 127 5.10 37.92 -5.79
CA GLU A 127 6.33 37.14 -5.55
C GLU A 127 6.21 36.18 -4.36
N LYS A 128 5.59 36.61 -3.26
CA LYS A 128 5.32 35.74 -2.11
C LYS A 128 4.38 34.59 -2.50
N ILE A 129 3.31 34.90 -3.25
CA ILE A 129 2.37 33.88 -3.72
C ILE A 129 3.06 32.89 -4.67
N ARG A 130 3.98 33.33 -5.53
CA ARG A 130 4.78 32.45 -6.40
C ARG A 130 5.69 31.52 -5.60
N HIS A 131 6.33 32.03 -4.56
CA HIS A 131 7.15 31.21 -3.66
C HIS A 131 6.32 30.13 -2.96
N ASP A 132 5.18 30.53 -2.38
CA ASP A 132 4.26 29.59 -1.73
C ASP A 132 3.70 28.57 -2.72
N LEU A 133 3.45 28.99 -3.96
CA LEU A 133 2.98 28.13 -5.03
C LEU A 133 4.02 27.05 -5.38
N HIS A 134 5.29 27.43 -5.50
CA HIS A 134 6.38 26.49 -5.73
C HIS A 134 6.45 25.43 -4.62
N ILE A 135 6.37 25.84 -3.35
CA ILE A 135 6.34 24.90 -2.23
C ILE A 135 5.15 23.93 -2.36
N ALA A 136 3.97 24.44 -2.70
CA ALA A 136 2.76 23.65 -2.87
C ALA A 136 2.88 22.61 -4.02
N GLU A 137 3.53 22.99 -5.12
CA GLU A 137 3.76 22.10 -6.26
C GLU A 137 4.76 21.00 -5.91
N VAL A 138 5.81 21.33 -5.14
CA VAL A 138 6.75 20.32 -4.61
C VAL A 138 6.05 19.42 -3.58
N ASP A 139 5.17 19.95 -2.73
CA ASP A 139 4.37 19.14 -1.80
C ASP A 139 3.47 18.15 -2.57
N GLU A 140 2.84 18.57 -3.67
CA GLU A 140 2.05 17.70 -4.53
C GLU A 140 2.93 16.60 -5.16
N ALA A 141 4.07 16.98 -5.74
CA ALA A 141 5.04 16.06 -6.31
C ALA A 141 5.56 15.07 -5.25
N TYR A 142 5.81 15.53 -4.03
CA TYR A 142 6.24 14.69 -2.92
C TYR A 142 5.23 13.58 -2.65
N THR A 143 3.95 13.91 -2.49
CA THR A 143 2.92 12.90 -2.22
C THR A 143 2.78 11.86 -3.35
N ARG A 144 3.05 12.28 -4.60
CA ARG A 144 2.91 11.44 -5.80
C ARG A 144 4.13 10.54 -6.03
N TYR A 145 5.33 11.09 -5.90
CA TYR A 145 6.59 10.44 -6.28
C TYR A 145 7.43 9.93 -5.09
N PHE A 146 6.94 10.08 -3.85
CA PHE A 146 7.61 9.48 -2.70
C PHE A 146 7.80 7.95 -2.90
N PRO A 147 9.00 7.41 -2.60
CA PRO A 147 9.34 6.00 -2.79
C PRO A 147 8.31 5.04 -2.21
N HIS A 148 7.87 4.06 -3.00
CA HIS A 148 6.80 3.16 -2.57
C HIS A 148 7.19 2.17 -1.48
N ILE A 149 8.48 1.89 -1.30
CA ILE A 149 8.98 0.85 -0.38
C ILE A 149 9.52 1.43 0.93
N GLU A 150 9.42 2.74 1.09
CA GLU A 150 9.84 3.44 2.30
C GLU A 150 8.66 3.90 3.12
N THR A 151 8.94 4.17 4.40
CA THR A 151 7.96 4.72 5.33
C THR A 151 7.67 6.16 4.94
N TYR A 152 6.43 6.41 4.53
CA TYR A 152 5.99 7.75 4.17
C TYR A 152 6.04 8.69 5.37
N VAL A 153 6.67 9.86 5.20
CA VAL A 153 6.71 10.94 6.19
C VAL A 153 5.71 11.99 5.75
N GLY A 154 4.62 12.14 6.51
CA GLY A 154 3.53 13.07 6.18
C GLY A 154 3.93 14.53 6.39
N LEU A 155 3.60 15.38 5.41
CA LEU A 155 3.91 16.81 5.41
C LEU A 155 2.91 17.61 6.24
N TYR A 156 1.64 17.19 6.25
CA TYR A 156 0.54 17.92 6.87
C TYR A 156 0.08 17.30 8.20
N ALA A 157 0.76 16.24 8.66
CA ALA A 157 0.42 15.51 9.88
C ALA A 157 0.63 16.36 11.15
N ALA A 158 1.63 17.25 11.16
CA ALA A 158 1.87 18.15 12.30
C ALA A 158 0.77 19.21 12.44
N ALA A 159 0.28 19.74 11.32
CA ALA A 159 -0.82 20.71 11.30
C ALA A 159 -2.17 20.11 11.76
N ALA A 160 -2.35 18.79 11.57
CA ALA A 160 -3.56 18.06 11.97
C ALA A 160 -3.64 17.73 13.48
N LYS A 161 -2.58 17.98 14.26
CA LYS A 161 -2.60 17.75 15.72
C LYS A 161 -3.25 18.88 16.53
N LYS A 162 -3.57 20.03 15.90
CA LYS A 162 -4.41 21.05 16.55
C LYS A 162 -5.87 20.54 16.55
N PRO A 163 -6.58 20.60 17.68
CA PRO A 163 -7.91 20.00 17.82
C PRO A 163 -8.85 20.55 16.75
N ALA A 164 -9.64 19.66 16.17
CA ALA A 164 -10.63 19.93 15.16
C ALA A 164 -11.80 20.74 15.74
N GLU A 165 -11.61 22.04 15.91
CA GLU A 165 -12.70 23.00 15.91
C GLU A 165 -12.98 23.33 14.45
N GLU A 166 -14.10 22.82 13.95
CA GLU A 166 -14.77 23.07 12.66
C GLU A 166 -13.86 23.36 11.44
N GLU A 167 -13.94 22.51 10.41
CA GLU A 167 -13.31 22.72 9.08
C GLU A 167 -13.94 23.90 8.30
N THR A 168 -13.88 25.10 8.86
CA THR A 168 -14.18 26.37 8.20
C THR A 168 -13.11 26.70 7.15
N GLU A 169 -13.45 27.54 6.18
CA GLU A 169 -12.49 27.96 5.16
C GLU A 169 -11.35 28.80 5.77
N GLU A 170 -11.57 29.52 6.87
CA GLU A 170 -10.50 30.17 7.63
C GLU A 170 -9.54 29.16 8.28
N SER A 171 -10.04 28.11 8.93
CA SER A 171 -9.18 27.12 9.61
C SER A 171 -8.32 26.34 8.61
N LYS A 172 -8.87 26.04 7.41
CA LYS A 172 -8.10 25.47 6.29
C LYS A 172 -7.00 26.40 5.78
N LYS A 173 -7.27 27.71 5.66
CA LYS A 173 -6.27 28.72 5.24
C LYS A 173 -5.18 28.89 6.29
N ALA A 174 -5.51 28.90 7.57
CA ALA A 174 -4.54 28.96 8.66
C ALA A 174 -3.66 27.71 8.72
N ALA A 175 -4.25 26.52 8.54
CA ALA A 175 -3.51 25.27 8.46
C ALA A 175 -2.62 25.18 7.20
N ALA A 176 -3.04 25.77 6.08
CA ALA A 176 -2.25 25.89 4.87
C ALA A 176 -1.00 26.76 5.08
N LYS A 177 -1.14 27.95 5.69
CA LYS A 177 0.01 28.82 6.02
C LYS A 177 0.97 28.14 6.99
N ALA A 178 0.46 27.58 8.08
CA ALA A 178 1.28 26.85 9.05
C ALA A 178 1.98 25.63 8.42
N ALA A 179 1.36 25.00 7.43
CA ALA A 179 1.98 23.92 6.70
C ALA A 179 3.09 24.42 5.77
N LEU A 180 2.95 25.57 5.10
CA LEU A 180 4.03 26.13 4.26
C LEU A 180 5.27 26.51 5.08
N GLU A 181 5.07 26.97 6.32
CA GLU A 181 6.15 27.36 7.25
C GLU A 181 6.80 26.17 7.98
N ALA A 182 6.20 24.97 7.92
CA ALA A 182 6.70 23.81 8.65
C ALA A 182 8.03 23.26 8.07
N GLU A 183 8.89 22.73 8.94
CA GLU A 183 10.14 22.08 8.50
C GLU A 183 9.88 20.92 7.54
N ARG A 184 10.51 20.97 6.37
CA ARG A 184 10.35 19.96 5.32
C ARG A 184 11.31 18.79 5.53
N PRO A 185 10.85 17.53 5.37
CA PRO A 185 11.71 16.36 5.46
C PRO A 185 12.86 16.40 4.44
N PRO A 186 14.01 15.75 4.69
CA PRO A 186 15.13 15.71 3.75
C PRO A 186 14.75 15.21 2.35
N MET A 187 13.80 14.27 2.28
CA MET A 187 13.33 13.70 1.02
C MET A 187 12.57 14.71 0.15
N TRP A 188 12.01 15.76 0.74
CA TRP A 188 11.34 16.85 0.04
C TRP A 188 12.30 17.62 -0.87
N LYS A 189 13.49 17.97 -0.35
CA LYS A 189 14.52 18.69 -1.13
C LYS A 189 15.05 17.89 -2.32
N VAL A 190 15.07 16.56 -2.20
CA VAL A 190 15.49 15.68 -3.31
C VAL A 190 14.41 15.65 -4.39
N ILE A 191 13.14 15.65 -3.99
CA ILE A 191 12.01 15.73 -4.94
C ILE A 191 11.96 17.09 -5.61
N GLU A 192 12.24 18.18 -4.91
CA GLU A 192 12.37 19.52 -5.50
C GLU A 192 13.43 19.55 -6.61
N LYS A 193 14.63 18.99 -6.36
CA LYS A 193 15.68 18.88 -7.38
C LYS A 193 15.25 18.01 -8.56
N ALA A 194 14.64 16.86 -8.29
CA ALA A 194 14.16 15.96 -9.33
C ALA A 194 12.99 16.54 -10.13
N LEU A 195 12.18 17.42 -9.53
CA LEU A 195 11.11 18.14 -10.21
C LEU A 195 11.67 19.05 -11.30
N ALA A 196 12.81 19.70 -11.04
CA ALA A 196 13.53 20.50 -12.03
C ALA A 196 14.16 19.64 -13.15
N GLU A 197 14.61 18.42 -12.84
CA GLU A 197 15.15 17.47 -13.83
C GLU A 197 14.06 16.83 -14.71
N GLY A 198 12.81 16.81 -14.24
CA GLY A 198 11.65 16.36 -14.99
C GLY A 198 11.07 15.00 -14.57
N PRO A 199 10.07 14.50 -15.31
CA PRO A 199 9.25 13.36 -14.87
C PRO A 199 10.04 12.05 -14.73
N ALA A 200 11.06 11.83 -15.56
CA ALA A 200 11.87 10.62 -15.51
C ALA A 200 12.69 10.52 -14.20
N ALA A 201 13.18 11.65 -13.68
CA ALA A 201 13.92 11.68 -12.41
C ALA A 201 12.99 11.35 -11.23
N LEU A 202 11.78 11.91 -11.24
CA LEU A 202 10.75 11.64 -10.24
C LEU A 202 10.30 10.16 -10.20
N GLU A 203 10.14 9.54 -11.37
CA GLU A 203 9.79 8.11 -11.45
C GLU A 203 10.91 7.20 -10.94
N LYS A 204 12.18 7.54 -11.21
CA LYS A 204 13.33 6.82 -10.64
C LYS A 204 13.32 6.84 -9.11
N ILE A 205 12.96 7.96 -8.50
CA ILE A 205 12.81 8.06 -7.03
C ILE A 205 11.65 7.18 -6.55
N ARG A 206 10.49 7.28 -7.20
CA ARG A 206 9.28 6.54 -6.83
C ARG A 206 9.50 5.02 -6.83
N ASP A 207 10.16 4.52 -7.85
CA ASP A 207 10.35 3.09 -8.11
C ASP A 207 11.73 2.57 -7.66
N ARG A 208 12.47 3.34 -6.86
CA ARG A 208 13.76 2.90 -6.31
C ARG A 208 13.62 1.63 -5.46
N ARG A 209 14.48 0.64 -5.73
CA ARG A 209 14.56 -0.61 -4.98
C ARG A 209 15.52 -0.42 -3.80
N SER A 210 14.95 -0.21 -2.60
CA SER A 210 15.68 -0.22 -1.33
C SER A 210 15.68 -1.60 -0.68
#